data_AF-X0XK36-F1
#
_entry.id   AF-X0XK36-F1
#
_cell.length_a   1.000
_cell.length_b   1.000
_cell.length_c   1.000
_cell.angle_alpha   90.00
_cell.angle_beta   90.00
_cell.angle_gamma   90.00
#
_symmetry.space_group_name_H-M   'P 1'
#
loop_
_entity.id
_entity.type
_entity.pdbx_description
1 polymer ?
#
loop_
_entity_poly.entity_id
_entity_poly.type
_entity_poly.pdbx_seq_one_letter_code
_entity_poly.pdbx_strand_id
1 'polypeptide(L)'
;MSDMITVQGTIDLHIHSHPCLFPRIGDDETIVAAAADAGMRGVLLKCHHESSVSRAYLVNARFPEIDVFGGIVLNRYVGGLNPESVEAALRLGGKAVWMPTIDSASHARTFGSTGGYGVQSGGVVSESGICILQDGALKPAVQEIVRLVIEYDAFLGTGHLSPKEILILVREASRMGLGKMVINHPFFKVPNLSLEQLRELVEWGAAVEIEYCGISPMWAWEGTNLARMRQAIAELGADNC
;
A
#
# COMPACT_ATOMS: atom_id res chain seq x y z
N MET A 1 -5.89 -33.97 -1.21
CA MET A 1 -6.70 -32.73 -1.20
C MET A 1 -5.79 -31.67 -0.63
N SER A 2 -5.61 -30.53 -1.30
CA SER A 2 -4.88 -29.42 -0.69
C SER A 2 -5.68 -28.95 0.53
N ASP A 3 -5.03 -28.77 1.67
CA ASP A 3 -5.66 -28.15 2.83
C ASP A 3 -6.10 -26.74 2.44
N MET A 4 -7.42 -26.53 2.35
CA MET A 4 -7.99 -25.22 2.05
C MET A 4 -8.03 -24.41 3.35
N ILE A 5 -7.45 -23.21 3.33
CA ILE A 5 -7.51 -22.27 4.46
C ILE A 5 -8.77 -21.42 4.31
N THR A 6 -9.54 -21.29 5.40
CA THR A 6 -10.72 -20.40 5.42
C THR A 6 -10.29 -18.94 5.51
N VAL A 7 -11.00 -18.08 4.78
CA VAL A 7 -10.86 -16.61 4.87
C VAL A 7 -11.90 -15.98 5.81
N GLN A 8 -12.69 -16.81 6.50
CA GLN A 8 -13.72 -16.31 7.41
C GLN A 8 -13.09 -15.48 8.53
N GLY A 9 -13.59 -14.26 8.71
CA GLY A 9 -13.11 -13.32 9.72
C GLY A 9 -11.84 -12.56 9.35
N THR A 10 -11.23 -12.79 8.18
CA THR A 10 -10.01 -12.07 7.75
C THR A 10 -10.33 -10.68 7.20
N ILE A 11 -9.29 -9.85 7.03
CA ILE A 11 -9.37 -8.54 6.40
C ILE A 11 -8.35 -8.49 5.27
N ASP A 12 -8.77 -8.10 4.06
CA ASP A 12 -7.85 -7.79 2.96
C ASP A 12 -7.54 -6.28 2.96
N LEU A 13 -6.26 -5.93 3.12
CA LEU A 13 -5.80 -4.55 3.29
C LEU A 13 -5.45 -3.85 1.96
N HIS A 14 -5.53 -4.53 0.82
CA HIS A 14 -4.96 -4.02 -0.43
C HIS A 14 -5.76 -4.44 -1.68
N ILE A 15 -7.00 -3.97 -1.77
CA ILE A 15 -7.86 -4.25 -2.93
C ILE A 15 -7.85 -3.07 -3.91
N HIS A 16 -7.66 -3.36 -5.21
CA HIS A 16 -7.92 -2.40 -6.27
C HIS A 16 -9.13 -2.82 -7.11
N SER A 17 -10.16 -1.98 -7.12
CA SER A 17 -11.45 -2.18 -7.80
C SER A 17 -11.77 -0.99 -8.73
N HIS A 18 -12.69 -1.20 -9.68
CA HIS A 18 -13.25 -0.11 -10.48
C HIS A 18 -14.10 0.85 -9.61
N PRO A 19 -14.18 2.15 -9.97
CA PRO A 19 -13.49 2.81 -11.09
C PRO A 19 -11.98 2.96 -10.87
N CYS A 20 -11.20 2.76 -11.93
CA CYS A 20 -9.74 2.88 -11.93
C CYS A 20 -9.24 3.10 -13.37
N LEU A 21 -8.11 3.79 -13.56
CA LEU A 21 -7.48 3.89 -14.90
C LEU A 21 -6.79 2.59 -15.32
N PHE A 22 -6.62 1.63 -14.40
CA PHE A 22 -6.17 0.28 -14.72
C PHE A 22 -7.36 -0.68 -14.74
N PRO A 23 -7.38 -1.66 -15.66
CA PRO A 23 -8.42 -2.67 -15.68
C PRO A 23 -8.41 -3.46 -14.37
N ARG A 24 -9.58 -3.58 -13.73
CA ARG A 24 -9.79 -4.37 -12.52
C ARG A 24 -10.78 -5.51 -12.76
N ILE A 25 -10.70 -6.54 -11.93
CA ILE A 25 -11.55 -7.73 -12.04
C ILE A 25 -13.03 -7.47 -11.69
N GLY A 26 -13.32 -6.37 -10.99
CA GLY A 26 -14.67 -5.97 -10.58
C GLY A 26 -14.69 -4.53 -10.06
N ASP A 27 -15.89 -3.99 -9.86
CA ASP A 27 -16.12 -2.74 -9.14
C ASP A 27 -16.21 -2.97 -7.62
N ASP A 28 -16.37 -1.89 -6.86
CA ASP A 28 -16.42 -1.96 -5.40
C ASP A 28 -17.49 -2.92 -4.89
N GLU A 29 -18.71 -2.84 -5.42
CA GLU A 29 -19.83 -3.68 -4.97
C GLU A 29 -19.60 -5.15 -5.30
N THR A 30 -19.10 -5.45 -6.50
CA THR A 30 -18.79 -6.83 -6.91
C THR A 30 -17.74 -7.45 -5.98
N ILE A 31 -16.70 -6.69 -5.63
CA ILE A 31 -15.62 -7.21 -4.79
C ILE A 31 -16.05 -7.35 -3.34
N VAL A 32 -16.77 -6.36 -2.81
CA VAL A 32 -17.27 -6.41 -1.43
C VAL A 32 -18.32 -7.50 -1.24
N ALA A 33 -19.23 -7.69 -2.20
CA ALA A 33 -20.18 -8.80 -2.18
C ALA A 33 -19.47 -10.16 -2.11
N ALA A 34 -18.45 -10.38 -2.97
CA ALA A 34 -17.67 -11.61 -2.96
C ALA A 34 -16.93 -11.84 -1.63
N ALA A 35 -16.39 -10.77 -1.02
CA ALA A 35 -15.73 -10.85 0.28
C ALA A 35 -16.72 -11.16 1.42
N ALA A 36 -17.91 -10.53 1.40
CA ALA A 36 -18.98 -10.79 2.36
C ALA A 36 -19.50 -12.23 2.26
N ASP A 37 -19.76 -12.72 1.03
CA ASP A 37 -20.19 -14.09 0.77
C ASP A 37 -19.15 -15.13 1.24
N ALA A 38 -17.86 -14.78 1.18
CA ALA A 38 -16.76 -15.59 1.69
C ALA A 38 -16.60 -15.51 3.23
N GLY A 39 -17.38 -14.68 3.90
CA GLY A 39 -17.37 -14.50 5.36
C GLY A 39 -16.20 -13.66 5.88
N MET A 40 -15.55 -12.86 5.03
CA MET A 40 -14.50 -11.94 5.46
C MET A 40 -15.06 -10.86 6.40
N ARG A 41 -14.25 -10.40 7.35
CA ARG A 41 -14.62 -9.35 8.30
C ARG A 41 -14.54 -7.95 7.68
N GLY A 42 -13.62 -7.75 6.74
CA GLY A 42 -13.46 -6.44 6.13
C GLY A 42 -12.56 -6.42 4.90
N VAL A 43 -12.60 -5.30 4.19
CA VAL A 43 -11.74 -5.02 3.05
C VAL A 43 -11.31 -3.56 3.04
N LEU A 44 -10.17 -3.28 2.42
CA LEU A 44 -9.66 -1.93 2.27
C LEU A 44 -9.41 -1.62 0.78
N LEU A 45 -10.20 -0.68 0.29
CA LEU A 45 -10.14 -0.21 -1.08
C LEU A 45 -8.96 0.74 -1.25
N LYS A 46 -8.15 0.51 -2.27
CA LYS A 46 -7.01 1.33 -2.67
C LYS A 46 -7.14 1.73 -4.14
N CYS A 47 -6.79 2.98 -4.44
CA CYS A 47 -6.74 3.48 -5.81
C CYS A 47 -5.47 4.31 -6.02
N HIS A 48 -4.82 4.14 -7.18
CA HIS A 48 -3.64 4.95 -7.53
C HIS A 48 -3.98 6.40 -7.91
N HIS A 49 -5.25 6.72 -8.20
CA HIS A 49 -5.64 7.94 -8.91
C HIS A 49 -6.53 8.87 -8.09
N GLU A 50 -7.20 8.37 -7.05
CA GLU A 50 -8.14 9.14 -6.24
C GLU A 50 -8.16 8.63 -4.80
N SER A 51 -8.79 9.38 -3.90
CA SER A 51 -9.15 8.89 -2.57
C SER A 51 -10.28 7.87 -2.70
N SER A 52 -10.10 6.68 -2.10
CA SER A 52 -11.12 5.63 -2.06
C SER A 52 -12.07 5.77 -0.85
N VAL A 53 -11.89 6.79 -0.02
CA VAL A 53 -12.68 6.98 1.22
C VAL A 53 -14.17 7.17 0.94
N SER A 54 -14.52 8.01 -0.04
CA SER A 54 -15.92 8.22 -0.42
C SER A 54 -16.57 6.97 -1.01
N ARG A 55 -15.80 6.15 -1.72
CA ARG A 55 -16.25 4.87 -2.27
C ARG A 55 -16.55 3.87 -1.16
N ALA A 56 -15.62 3.72 -0.21
CA ALA A 56 -15.82 2.89 0.97
C ALA A 56 -17.06 3.33 1.77
N TYR A 57 -17.27 4.63 1.97
CA TYR A 57 -18.46 5.16 2.64
C TYR A 57 -19.76 4.72 1.96
N LEU A 58 -19.85 4.84 0.62
CA LEU A 58 -21.05 4.48 -0.12
C LEU A 58 -21.32 2.97 -0.12
N VAL A 59 -20.26 2.16 -0.16
CA VAL A 59 -20.36 0.70 -0.19
C VAL A 59 -20.75 0.13 1.17
N ASN A 60 -20.23 0.68 2.28
CA ASN A 60 -20.67 0.29 3.63
C ASN A 60 -22.19 0.39 3.82
N ALA A 61 -22.83 1.40 3.23
CA ALA A 61 -24.29 1.57 3.32
C ALA A 61 -25.08 0.43 2.64
N ARG A 62 -24.45 -0.32 1.72
CA ARG A 62 -25.05 -1.44 0.99
C ARG A 62 -24.70 -2.80 1.59
N PHE A 63 -23.57 -2.92 2.27
CA PHE A 63 -23.05 -4.17 2.83
C PHE A 63 -22.75 -4.01 4.33
N PRO A 64 -23.77 -3.88 5.20
CA PRO A 64 -23.59 -3.65 6.63
C PRO A 64 -22.93 -4.82 7.39
N GLU A 65 -22.80 -5.99 6.78
CA GLU A 65 -22.21 -7.21 7.34
C GLU A 65 -20.68 -7.25 7.25
N ILE A 66 -20.04 -6.37 6.47
CA ILE A 66 -18.60 -6.33 6.24
C ILE A 66 -18.07 -4.90 6.39
N ASP A 67 -16.94 -4.74 7.09
CA ASP A 67 -16.30 -3.44 7.24
C ASP A 67 -15.58 -3.05 5.92
N VAL A 68 -15.98 -1.95 5.27
CA VAL A 68 -15.28 -1.44 4.07
C VAL A 68 -14.49 -0.18 4.43
N PHE A 69 -13.18 -0.22 4.23
CA PHE A 69 -12.28 0.90 4.49
C PHE A 69 -11.74 1.50 3.20
N GLY A 70 -11.35 2.77 3.26
CA GLY A 70 -10.69 3.47 2.18
C GLY A 70 -9.44 4.20 2.66
N GLY A 71 -8.73 4.82 1.73
CA GLY A 71 -7.52 5.58 1.99
C GLY A 71 -7.10 6.43 0.80
N ILE A 72 -5.85 6.90 0.83
CA ILE A 72 -5.31 7.78 -0.21
C ILE A 72 -3.87 7.42 -0.56
N VAL A 73 -3.59 7.28 -1.86
CA VAL A 73 -2.25 7.07 -2.40
C VAL A 73 -1.69 8.40 -2.89
N LEU A 74 -0.50 8.79 -2.43
CA LEU A 74 0.11 10.10 -2.65
C LEU A 74 0.79 10.24 -4.03
N ASN A 75 0.05 9.85 -5.07
CA ASN A 75 0.41 10.06 -6.47
C ASN A 75 0.02 11.47 -6.93
N ARG A 76 0.46 11.87 -8.13
CA ARG A 76 0.26 13.22 -8.69
C ARG A 76 -1.20 13.64 -8.79
N TYR A 77 -2.10 12.68 -9.03
CA TYR A 77 -3.54 12.91 -9.18
C TYR A 77 -4.21 13.55 -7.96
N VAL A 78 -3.65 13.34 -6.77
CA VAL A 78 -4.13 13.94 -5.51
C VAL A 78 -3.22 15.06 -4.99
N GLY A 79 -2.32 15.57 -5.85
CA GLY A 79 -1.33 16.60 -5.51
C GLY A 79 0.01 16.05 -5.02
N GLY A 80 0.25 14.73 -5.08
CA GLY A 80 1.49 14.12 -4.61
C GLY A 80 1.58 14.11 -3.09
N LEU A 81 2.72 14.56 -2.54
CA LEU A 81 2.96 14.69 -1.09
C LEU A 81 2.21 15.91 -0.54
N ASN A 82 0.89 15.89 -0.62
CA ASN A 82 -0.01 16.96 -0.20
C ASN A 82 -0.65 16.63 1.17
N PRO A 83 -0.25 17.31 2.26
CA PRO A 83 -0.86 17.13 3.58
C PRO A 83 -2.35 17.46 3.63
N GLU A 84 -2.83 18.45 2.86
CA GLU A 84 -4.24 18.84 2.84
C GLU A 84 -5.13 17.73 2.28
N SER A 85 -4.67 17.05 1.22
CA SER A 85 -5.35 15.87 0.66
C SER A 85 -5.39 14.71 1.66
N VAL A 86 -4.32 14.54 2.45
CA VAL A 86 -4.26 13.52 3.51
C VAL A 86 -5.22 13.84 4.63
N GLU A 87 -5.19 15.07 5.15
CA GLU A 87 -6.08 15.48 6.23
C GLU A 87 -7.55 15.36 5.82
N ALA A 88 -7.91 15.77 4.60
CA ALA A 88 -9.26 15.60 4.08
C ALA A 88 -9.67 14.12 4.03
N ALA A 89 -8.82 13.23 3.51
CA ALA A 89 -9.10 11.80 3.45
C ALA A 89 -9.27 11.18 4.85
N LEU A 90 -8.42 11.56 5.80
CA LEU A 90 -8.47 11.06 7.18
C LEU A 90 -9.70 11.57 7.94
N ARG A 91 -10.04 12.86 7.81
CA ARG A 91 -11.27 13.45 8.39
C ARG A 91 -12.54 12.82 7.86
N LEU A 92 -12.53 12.35 6.62
CA LEU A 92 -13.64 11.62 5.99
C LEU A 92 -13.69 10.13 6.39
N GLY A 93 -12.78 9.66 7.24
CA GLY A 93 -12.79 8.30 7.78
C GLY A 93 -11.77 7.34 7.14
N GLY A 94 -10.85 7.84 6.32
CA GLY A 94 -9.77 7.02 5.75
C GLY A 94 -8.91 6.34 6.82
N LYS A 95 -8.50 5.09 6.54
CA LYS A 95 -7.68 4.26 7.44
C LYS A 95 -6.27 3.98 6.94
N ALA A 96 -5.95 4.44 5.73
CA ALA A 96 -4.68 4.22 5.08
C ALA A 96 -4.19 5.45 4.33
N VAL A 97 -2.91 5.75 4.46
CA VAL A 97 -2.17 6.66 3.59
C VAL A 97 -1.02 5.87 2.98
N TRP A 98 -0.89 5.87 1.66
CA TRP A 98 0.26 5.26 1.00
C TRP A 98 1.13 6.33 0.38
N MET A 99 2.43 6.19 0.58
CA MET A 99 3.44 6.93 -0.16
C MET A 99 3.33 6.67 -1.67
N PRO A 100 3.97 7.50 -2.53
CA PRO A 100 3.83 7.40 -3.97
C PRO A 100 4.08 5.98 -4.50
N THR A 101 3.28 5.57 -5.49
CA THR A 101 3.36 4.26 -6.14
C THR A 101 3.88 4.42 -7.57
N ILE A 102 2.99 4.38 -8.57
CA ILE A 102 3.33 4.53 -9.99
C ILE A 102 3.96 5.88 -10.33
N ASP A 103 3.83 6.87 -9.43
CA ASP A 103 4.45 8.19 -9.58
C ASP A 103 5.70 8.37 -8.72
N SER A 104 6.19 7.35 -8.01
CA SER A 104 7.41 7.49 -7.21
C SER A 104 8.67 7.60 -8.08
N ALA A 105 9.70 8.28 -7.56
CA ALA A 105 10.99 8.40 -8.24
C ALA A 105 11.68 7.04 -8.45
N SER A 106 11.52 6.10 -7.51
CA SER A 106 12.08 4.74 -7.66
C SER A 106 11.36 3.95 -8.74
N HIS A 107 10.02 4.05 -8.81
CA HIS A 107 9.26 3.43 -9.89
C HIS A 107 9.68 3.94 -11.27
N ALA A 108 9.77 5.27 -11.44
CA ALA A 108 10.22 5.88 -12.69
C ALA A 108 11.60 5.39 -13.13
N ARG A 109 12.57 5.29 -12.20
CA ARG A 109 13.91 4.75 -12.50
C ARG A 109 13.88 3.27 -12.90
N THR A 110 13.02 2.47 -12.25
CA THR A 110 12.96 1.02 -12.46
C THR A 110 12.19 0.61 -13.73
N PHE A 111 11.20 1.39 -14.13
CA PHE A 111 10.33 1.12 -15.28
C PHE A 111 10.54 2.06 -16.47
N GLY A 112 11.35 3.11 -16.32
CA GLY A 112 11.65 4.09 -17.37
C GLY A 112 10.69 5.27 -17.40
N SER A 113 9.55 5.20 -16.72
CA SER A 113 8.58 6.28 -16.60
C SER A 113 7.63 6.08 -15.41
N THR A 114 6.91 7.14 -15.05
CA THR A 114 5.74 7.04 -14.16
C THR A 114 4.50 6.55 -14.90
N GLY A 115 3.46 6.22 -14.13
CA GLY A 115 2.10 6.02 -14.64
C GLY A 115 1.75 4.61 -15.14
N GLY A 116 2.70 3.68 -15.15
CA GLY A 116 2.44 2.30 -15.54
C GLY A 116 3.62 1.38 -15.25
N TYR A 117 3.35 0.08 -15.24
CA TYR A 117 4.38 -0.93 -15.06
C TYR A 117 3.99 -2.22 -15.77
N GLY A 118 4.89 -2.70 -16.64
CA GLY A 118 4.77 -3.98 -17.33
C GLY A 118 3.41 -4.14 -18.05
N VAL A 119 2.50 -4.84 -17.39
CA VAL A 119 1.17 -5.24 -17.90
C VAL A 119 0.08 -4.19 -17.69
N GLN A 120 0.34 -3.09 -16.98
CA GLN A 120 -0.63 -2.03 -16.73
C GLN A 120 -0.09 -0.66 -17.18
N SER A 121 -0.93 0.06 -17.91
CA SER A 121 -0.73 1.46 -18.29
C SER A 121 -2.06 2.20 -18.15
N GLY A 122 -1.99 3.50 -17.87
CA GLY A 122 -3.18 4.31 -17.58
C GLY A 122 -2.90 5.55 -16.74
N GLY A 123 -1.69 5.67 -16.19
CA GLY A 123 -1.24 6.82 -15.42
C GLY A 123 -0.54 7.90 -16.26
N VAL A 124 -0.22 9.03 -15.64
CA VAL A 124 0.55 10.12 -16.25
C VAL A 124 1.99 9.68 -16.46
N VAL A 125 2.48 9.81 -17.69
CA VAL A 125 3.87 9.54 -18.04
C VAL A 125 4.74 10.75 -17.72
N SER A 126 5.80 10.52 -16.96
CA SER A 126 6.81 11.51 -16.62
C SER A 126 8.15 10.84 -16.35
N GLU A 127 9.23 11.52 -16.70
CA GLU A 127 10.60 11.07 -16.37
C GLU A 127 10.93 11.33 -14.90
N SER A 128 10.28 12.33 -14.27
CA SER A 128 10.52 12.71 -12.88
C SER A 128 9.41 12.19 -11.96
N GLY A 129 9.73 11.18 -11.17
CA GLY A 129 8.87 10.70 -10.09
C GLY A 129 9.04 11.50 -8.79
N ILE A 130 8.14 11.25 -7.85
CA ILE A 130 8.07 11.87 -6.53
C ILE A 130 9.08 11.17 -5.60
N CYS A 131 10.04 11.94 -5.09
CA CYS A 131 10.95 11.52 -4.02
C CYS A 131 10.47 12.09 -2.68
N ILE A 132 10.48 11.28 -1.61
CA ILE A 132 10.08 11.74 -0.26
C ILE A 132 11.22 12.46 0.49
N LEU A 133 12.43 12.39 -0.04
CA LEU A 133 13.62 12.97 0.58
C LEU A 133 14.01 14.30 -0.07
N GLN A 134 14.61 15.15 0.75
CA GLN A 134 15.36 16.34 0.35
C GLN A 134 16.63 16.37 1.19
N ASP A 135 17.79 16.49 0.54
CA ASP A 135 19.10 16.54 1.20
C ASP A 135 19.36 15.38 2.19
N GLY A 136 18.80 14.20 1.89
CA GLY A 136 18.95 12.99 2.70
C GLY A 136 18.01 12.89 3.91
N ALA A 137 17.12 13.86 4.12
CA ALA A 137 16.10 13.87 5.17
C ALA A 137 14.68 13.83 4.60
N LEU A 138 13.69 13.47 5.42
CA LEU A 138 12.28 13.57 5.05
C LEU A 138 11.91 15.02 4.74
N LYS A 139 11.24 15.23 3.60
CA LYS A 139 10.63 16.54 3.28
C LYS A 139 9.68 16.99 4.39
N PRO A 140 9.55 18.30 4.66
CA PRO A 140 8.62 18.81 5.67
C PRO A 140 7.18 18.29 5.50
N ALA A 141 6.68 18.26 4.27
CA ALA A 141 5.35 17.71 3.95
C ALA A 141 5.20 16.24 4.36
N VAL A 142 6.25 15.42 4.23
CA VAL A 142 6.21 14.00 4.62
C VAL A 142 6.13 13.87 6.13
N GLN A 143 6.87 14.70 6.87
CA GLN A 143 6.79 14.73 8.34
C GLN A 143 5.39 15.16 8.81
N GLU A 144 4.77 16.11 8.13
CA GLU A 144 3.39 16.52 8.41
C GLU A 144 2.39 15.41 8.12
N ILE A 145 2.53 14.72 7.00
CA ILE A 145 1.72 13.53 6.67
C ILE A 145 1.86 12.46 7.76
N VAL A 146 3.08 12.18 8.24
CA VAL A 146 3.29 11.23 9.34
C VAL A 146 2.56 11.68 10.61
N ARG A 147 2.62 12.97 10.96
CA ARG A 147 1.87 13.52 12.11
C ARG A 147 0.36 13.33 11.95
N LEU A 148 -0.19 13.60 10.76
CA LEU A 148 -1.60 13.36 10.46
C LEU A 148 -1.96 11.88 10.58
N VAL A 149 -1.13 10.96 10.07
CA VAL A 149 -1.39 9.51 10.21
C VAL A 149 -1.45 9.10 11.69
N ILE A 150 -0.55 9.63 12.53
CA ILE A 150 -0.56 9.40 13.98
C ILE A 150 -1.84 9.98 14.62
N GLU A 151 -2.17 11.24 14.31
CA GLU A 151 -3.31 11.95 14.90
C GLU A 151 -4.64 11.24 14.63
N TYR A 152 -4.82 10.69 13.43
CA TYR A 152 -6.06 10.04 12.99
C TYR A 152 -6.04 8.50 13.13
N ASP A 153 -5.01 7.94 13.76
CA ASP A 153 -4.86 6.50 14.02
C ASP A 153 -4.99 5.61 12.75
N ALA A 154 -4.44 6.10 11.63
CA ALA A 154 -4.37 5.38 10.36
C ALA A 154 -3.05 4.61 10.22
N PHE A 155 -2.90 3.79 9.18
CA PHE A 155 -1.60 3.21 8.83
C PHE A 155 -0.93 3.93 7.66
N LEU A 156 0.40 3.87 7.63
CA LEU A 156 1.25 4.38 6.56
C LEU A 156 1.85 3.24 5.73
N GLY A 157 1.51 3.17 4.45
CA GLY A 157 2.10 2.24 3.49
C GLY A 157 3.28 2.85 2.72
N THR A 158 4.34 2.08 2.49
CA THR A 158 5.54 2.56 1.80
C THR A 158 5.38 2.77 0.30
N GLY A 159 4.35 2.21 -0.34
CA GLY A 159 4.20 2.28 -1.79
C GLY A 159 5.46 1.81 -2.53
N HIS A 160 5.83 2.50 -3.61
CA HIS A 160 6.94 2.10 -4.49
C HIS A 160 8.23 2.89 -4.21
N LEU A 161 8.46 3.30 -2.97
CA LEU A 161 9.67 4.01 -2.57
C LEU A 161 10.94 3.16 -2.79
N SER A 162 12.10 3.80 -2.90
CA SER A 162 13.38 3.06 -2.93
C SER A 162 13.73 2.49 -1.54
N PRO A 163 14.60 1.46 -1.45
CA PRO A 163 15.06 0.96 -0.15
C PRO A 163 15.61 2.04 0.80
N LYS A 164 16.36 3.01 0.26
CA LYS A 164 16.88 4.15 1.04
C LYS A 164 15.76 5.04 1.59
N GLU A 165 14.75 5.34 0.77
CA GLU A 165 13.58 6.11 1.18
C GLU A 165 12.79 5.38 2.27
N ILE A 166 12.59 4.07 2.11
CA ILE A 166 11.86 3.23 3.08
C ILE A 166 12.56 3.20 4.43
N LEU A 167 13.87 2.93 4.47
CA LEU A 167 14.64 2.88 5.72
C LEU A 167 14.58 4.22 6.46
N ILE A 168 14.73 5.34 5.76
CA ILE A 168 14.64 6.67 6.37
C ILE A 168 13.21 6.95 6.85
N LEU A 169 12.20 6.67 6.03
CA LEU A 169 10.80 6.90 6.40
C LEU A 169 10.41 6.13 7.66
N VAL A 170 10.65 4.83 7.69
CA VAL A 170 10.22 3.97 8.80
C VAL A 170 10.98 4.32 10.08
N ARG A 171 12.30 4.57 10.00
CA ARG A 171 13.07 4.98 11.17
C ARG A 171 12.59 6.30 11.76
N GLU A 172 12.40 7.33 10.92
CA GLU A 172 11.97 8.64 11.43
C GLU A 172 10.49 8.62 11.87
N ALA A 173 9.61 7.91 11.16
CA ALA A 173 8.21 7.77 11.55
C ALA A 173 8.05 6.99 12.88
N SER A 174 8.85 5.93 13.07
CA SER A 174 8.94 5.20 14.34
C SER A 174 9.39 6.13 15.49
N ARG A 175 10.42 6.95 15.27
CA ARG A 175 10.87 7.96 16.25
C ARG A 175 9.81 9.03 16.56
N MET A 176 8.94 9.33 15.61
CA MET A 176 7.80 10.23 15.80
C MET A 176 6.63 9.56 16.56
N GLY A 177 6.69 8.25 16.80
CA GLY A 177 5.68 7.49 17.53
C GLY A 177 4.66 6.78 16.64
N LEU A 178 4.86 6.71 15.31
CA LEU A 178 3.97 5.96 14.44
C LEU A 178 4.23 4.45 14.59
N GLY A 179 3.23 3.72 15.08
CA GLY A 179 3.29 2.25 15.25
C GLY A 179 2.55 1.44 14.17
N LYS A 180 1.89 2.11 13.22
CA LYS A 180 1.11 1.45 12.15
C LYS A 180 1.74 1.73 10.79
N MET A 181 2.75 0.95 10.44
CA MET A 181 3.46 1.06 9.16
C MET A 181 3.44 -0.27 8.41
N VAL A 182 3.22 -0.23 7.11
CA VAL A 182 3.19 -1.41 6.24
C VAL A 182 4.20 -1.26 5.11
N ILE A 183 5.14 -2.19 5.03
CA ILE A 183 6.08 -2.29 3.92
C ILE A 183 5.35 -2.97 2.76
N ASN A 184 4.99 -2.19 1.75
CA ASN A 184 4.24 -2.72 0.61
C ASN A 184 5.13 -3.55 -0.31
N HIS A 185 4.61 -4.71 -0.73
CA HIS A 185 5.19 -5.61 -1.72
C HIS A 185 6.74 -5.64 -1.70
N PRO A 186 7.35 -6.01 -0.57
CA PRO A 186 8.77 -5.79 -0.26
C PRO A 186 9.70 -6.43 -1.29
N PHE A 187 9.26 -7.53 -1.90
CA PHE A 187 10.04 -8.29 -2.88
C PHE A 187 9.76 -7.92 -4.33
N PHE A 188 8.74 -7.10 -4.61
CA PHE A 188 8.49 -6.64 -5.97
C PHE A 188 9.71 -5.91 -6.55
N LYS A 189 9.81 -5.81 -7.88
CA LYS A 189 10.93 -5.17 -8.60
C LYS A 189 11.29 -3.78 -8.05
N VAL A 190 10.30 -3.08 -7.48
CA VAL A 190 10.46 -1.91 -6.62
C VAL A 190 9.66 -2.14 -5.33
N PRO A 191 10.29 -2.22 -4.14
CA PRO A 191 11.68 -1.85 -3.81
C PRO A 191 12.75 -2.97 -3.93
N ASN A 192 12.37 -4.24 -4.02
CA ASN A 192 13.26 -5.41 -3.92
C ASN A 192 14.17 -5.38 -2.67
N LEU A 193 13.56 -5.32 -1.48
CA LEU A 193 14.25 -5.30 -0.19
C LEU A 193 14.88 -6.66 0.13
N SER A 194 16.06 -6.64 0.75
CA SER A 194 16.68 -7.83 1.33
C SER A 194 15.98 -8.24 2.63
N LEU A 195 16.15 -9.50 3.05
CA LEU A 195 15.65 -9.96 4.35
C LEU A 195 16.28 -9.21 5.53
N GLU A 196 17.55 -8.82 5.40
CA GLU A 196 18.25 -8.00 6.39
C GLU A 196 17.56 -6.64 6.58
N GLN A 197 17.21 -5.97 5.47
CA GLN A 197 16.46 -4.72 5.52
C GLN A 197 15.08 -4.92 6.15
N LEU A 198 14.39 -6.01 5.84
CA LEU A 198 13.08 -6.29 6.43
C LEU A 198 13.15 -6.53 7.93
N ARG A 199 14.19 -7.21 8.43
CA ARG A 199 14.40 -7.37 9.88
C ARG A 199 14.57 -6.02 10.57
N GLU A 200 15.40 -5.14 10.02
CA GLU A 200 15.59 -3.78 10.54
C GLU A 200 14.28 -2.98 10.55
N LEU A 201 13.46 -3.09 9.50
CA LEU A 201 12.16 -2.42 9.41
C LEU A 201 11.14 -2.95 10.44
N VAL A 202 11.12 -4.26 10.68
CA VAL A 202 10.29 -4.91 11.70
C VAL A 202 10.73 -4.51 13.11
N GLU A 203 12.04 -4.43 13.38
CA GLU A 203 12.58 -3.93 14.65
C GLU A 203 12.13 -2.49 14.96
N TRP A 204 11.84 -1.69 13.93
CA TRP A 204 11.28 -0.34 14.08
C TRP A 204 9.76 -0.29 14.11
N GLY A 205 9.08 -1.44 14.11
CA GLY A 205 7.63 -1.56 14.28
C GLY A 205 6.82 -1.54 12.98
N ALA A 206 7.44 -1.81 11.82
CA ALA A 206 6.70 -1.99 10.58
C ALA A 206 6.27 -3.45 10.38
N ALA A 207 5.07 -3.66 9.83
CA ALA A 207 4.61 -4.93 9.32
C ALA A 207 4.97 -5.09 7.83
N VAL A 208 5.16 -6.32 7.37
CA VAL A 208 5.66 -6.63 6.02
C VAL A 208 4.56 -7.30 5.19
N GLU A 209 4.02 -6.58 4.19
CA GLU A 209 2.95 -7.11 3.35
C GLU A 209 3.42 -8.27 2.45
N ILE A 210 2.86 -9.46 2.64
CA ILE A 210 3.05 -10.60 1.74
C ILE A 210 1.79 -10.80 0.89
N GLU A 211 1.81 -10.27 -0.33
CA GLU A 211 0.64 -10.27 -1.21
C GLU A 211 0.71 -11.26 -2.37
N TYR A 212 -0.46 -11.71 -2.84
CA TYR A 212 -0.61 -12.60 -3.98
C TYR A 212 0.04 -12.06 -5.26
N CYS A 213 0.06 -10.74 -5.46
CA CYS A 213 0.70 -10.11 -6.61
C CYS A 213 2.17 -10.51 -6.76
N GLY A 214 2.89 -10.79 -5.67
CA GLY A 214 4.28 -11.22 -5.74
C GLY A 214 4.50 -12.64 -6.31
N ILE A 215 3.49 -13.51 -6.30
CA ILE A 215 3.58 -14.88 -6.85
C ILE A 215 2.64 -15.13 -8.04
N SER A 216 1.78 -14.17 -8.36
CA SER A 216 0.91 -14.24 -9.52
C SER A 216 1.72 -14.19 -10.82
N PRO A 217 1.44 -15.07 -11.80
CA PRO A 217 2.08 -15.02 -13.11
C PRO A 217 1.94 -13.66 -13.83
N MET A 218 0.89 -12.89 -13.51
CA MET A 218 0.63 -11.58 -14.12
C MET A 218 1.66 -10.51 -13.73
N TRP A 219 2.18 -10.57 -12.50
CA TRP A 219 3.15 -9.60 -11.96
C TRP A 219 4.46 -10.26 -11.55
N ALA A 220 4.67 -11.50 -12.00
CA ALA A 220 5.86 -12.28 -11.70
C ALA A 220 7.12 -11.51 -12.11
N TRP A 221 8.04 -11.41 -11.17
CA TRP A 221 9.37 -10.88 -11.36
C TRP A 221 10.36 -11.89 -10.80
N GLU A 222 11.51 -12.07 -11.45
CA GLU A 222 12.46 -13.15 -11.13
C GLU A 222 12.91 -13.15 -9.65
N GLY A 223 12.97 -11.99 -9.01
CA GLY A 223 13.32 -11.90 -7.59
C GLY A 223 12.18 -12.15 -6.61
N THR A 224 10.92 -12.30 -7.04
CA THR A 224 9.81 -12.68 -6.15
C THR A 224 9.35 -14.09 -6.43
N ASN A 225 9.39 -14.94 -5.41
CA ASN A 225 8.88 -16.29 -5.48
C ASN A 225 8.39 -16.77 -4.11
N LEU A 226 7.64 -17.87 -4.12
CA LEU A 226 7.05 -18.46 -2.92
C LEU A 226 8.11 -18.84 -1.87
N ALA A 227 9.29 -19.30 -2.30
CA ALA A 227 10.35 -19.68 -1.37
C ALA A 227 10.88 -18.46 -0.59
N ARG A 228 11.07 -17.32 -1.26
CA ARG A 228 11.49 -16.06 -0.64
C ARG A 228 10.43 -15.53 0.34
N MET A 229 9.15 -15.59 -0.03
CA MET A 229 8.06 -15.21 0.87
C MET A 229 7.99 -16.10 2.11
N ARG A 230 8.09 -17.43 1.92
CA ARG A 230 8.10 -18.39 3.03
C ARG A 230 9.29 -18.16 3.96
N GLN A 231 10.47 -17.88 3.40
CA GLN A 231 11.65 -17.55 4.18
C GLN A 231 11.43 -16.27 5.00
N ALA A 232 10.85 -15.23 4.39
CA ALA A 232 10.54 -13.99 5.09
C ALA A 232 9.62 -14.23 6.29
N ILE A 233 8.50 -14.92 6.10
CA ILE A 233 7.54 -15.23 7.19
C ILE A 233 8.23 -16.04 8.30
N ALA A 234 9.06 -17.02 7.94
CA ALA A 234 9.77 -17.85 8.92
C ALA A 234 10.79 -17.07 9.74
N GLU A 235 11.46 -16.07 9.15
CA GLU A 235 12.50 -15.28 9.82
C GLU A 235 11.94 -14.07 10.58
N LEU A 236 10.91 -13.42 10.04
CA LEU A 236 10.31 -12.22 10.61
C LEU A 236 9.21 -12.55 11.63
N GLY A 237 8.63 -13.76 11.55
CA GLY A 237 7.47 -14.16 12.33
C GLY A 237 6.16 -13.72 11.66
N ALA A 238 5.16 -14.60 11.68
CA ALA A 238 3.88 -14.37 11.00
C ALA A 238 3.11 -13.16 11.55
N ASP A 239 3.28 -12.81 12.83
CA ASP A 239 2.63 -11.62 13.42
C ASP A 239 3.17 -10.29 12.87
N ASN A 240 4.31 -10.34 12.17
CA ASN A 240 4.95 -9.19 11.52
C ASN A 240 4.73 -9.18 9.99
N CYS A 241 3.92 -10.10 9.45
CA CYS A 241 3.67 -10.27 8.02
C CYS A 241 2.17 -10.21 7.66
#